data_AF-A0A8H7CFS7-F1
#
_entry.id   AF-A0A8H7CFS7-F1
#
_cell.length_a   1.000
_cell.length_b   1.000
_cell.length_c   1.000
_cell.angle_alpha   90.00
_cell.angle_beta   90.00
_cell.angle_gamma   90.00
#
_symmetry.space_group_name_H-M   'P 1'
#
loop_
_entity.id
_entity.type
_entity.pdbx_description
1 polymer ?
#
loop_
_entity_poly.entity_id
_entity_poly.type
_entity_poly.pdbx_seq_one_letter_code
_entity_poly.pdbx_strand_id
1 'polypeptide(L)'
;MLLGSLFALLVAGSLASAQDYTADHNTTSIVGTWSSGTQNVVPGPGFANPAQETFTYPKASGVGYSFSDNGWYELARFRYVGNSSHPECIVGTVVWAHGNYDLLDNGSIILTPIGDGYQQVQSPCNKDNTNFIQDYNVTEMYASWRIFTDVTFGPKLHLFQFDGSPVAPLFRLSDQPNMLPQQKLRNNQVQVVTTTSAGFVTTETIVSKRKEARHEVQRRGWGSLWPVW
;
A
#
# COMPACT_ATOMS: atom_id res chain seq x y z
N MET A 1 47.46 38.91 -33.66
CA MET A 1 47.80 38.03 -32.52
C MET A 1 46.53 37.87 -31.69
N LEU A 2 45.85 36.74 -31.84
CA LEU A 2 44.61 36.39 -31.16
C LEU A 2 44.97 35.71 -29.82
N LEU A 3 44.58 36.30 -28.70
CA LEU A 3 44.66 35.66 -27.38
C LEU A 3 43.26 35.15 -27.03
N GLY A 4 43.11 33.82 -27.05
CA GLY A 4 41.96 33.11 -26.51
C GLY A 4 42.20 32.70 -25.04
N SER A 5 41.10 32.35 -24.36
CA SER A 5 41.02 31.33 -23.30
C SER A 5 39.56 31.28 -22.83
N LEU A 6 38.79 30.29 -23.31
CA LEU A 6 38.41 29.07 -22.59
C LEU A 6 37.76 29.33 -21.22
N PHE A 7 36.43 29.40 -21.22
CA PHE A 7 35.59 29.30 -20.02
C PHE A 7 35.28 27.82 -19.79
N ALA A 8 35.76 27.25 -18.69
CA ALA A 8 35.53 25.86 -18.33
C ALA A 8 34.11 25.68 -17.79
N LEU A 9 33.31 24.81 -18.43
CA LEU A 9 32.00 24.38 -17.96
C LEU A 9 32.18 23.31 -16.86
N LEU A 10 31.83 23.62 -15.62
CA LEU A 10 31.74 22.64 -14.53
C LEU A 10 30.39 21.91 -14.64
N VAL A 11 30.40 20.70 -15.20
CA VAL A 11 29.26 19.77 -15.10
C VAL A 11 29.38 19.06 -13.75
N ALA A 12 28.58 19.48 -12.78
CA ALA A 12 28.34 18.71 -11.57
C ALA A 12 27.38 17.57 -11.93
N GLY A 13 27.92 16.41 -12.27
CA GLY A 13 27.14 15.18 -12.38
C GLY A 13 26.72 14.71 -10.99
N SER A 14 25.42 14.62 -10.76
CA SER A 14 24.85 13.92 -9.60
C SER A 14 25.22 12.44 -9.70
N LEU A 15 26.18 12.00 -8.89
CA LEU A 15 26.42 10.59 -8.63
C LEU A 15 25.22 10.07 -7.82
N ALA A 16 24.23 9.51 -8.50
CA ALA A 16 23.32 8.57 -7.85
C ALA A 16 24.18 7.40 -7.36
N SER A 17 24.31 7.23 -6.05
CA SER A 17 24.99 6.06 -5.50
C SER A 17 24.21 4.83 -5.91
N ALA A 18 24.81 3.97 -6.74
CA ALA A 18 24.36 2.59 -6.85
C ALA A 18 24.55 1.97 -5.47
N GLN A 19 23.46 1.76 -4.74
CA GLN A 19 23.49 1.06 -3.46
C GLN A 19 23.83 -0.41 -3.76
N ASP A 20 25.05 -0.83 -3.45
CA ASP A 20 25.56 -2.17 -3.74
C ASP A 20 25.08 -3.14 -2.66
N TYR A 21 23.81 -3.53 -2.79
CA TYR A 21 23.22 -4.61 -2.01
C TYR A 21 23.90 -5.92 -2.44
N THR A 22 24.12 -6.84 -1.48
CA THR A 22 24.87 -8.11 -1.65
C THR A 22 24.54 -8.89 -2.94
N ALA A 23 25.35 -9.90 -3.32
CA ALA A 23 25.11 -10.72 -4.52
C ALA A 23 23.66 -11.25 -4.70
N ASP A 24 22.89 -11.38 -3.60
CA ASP A 24 21.49 -11.82 -3.57
C ASP A 24 20.46 -10.74 -4.01
N HIS A 25 20.88 -9.47 -4.07
CA HIS A 25 20.05 -8.32 -4.46
C HIS A 25 20.41 -7.78 -5.86
N ASN A 26 21.44 -8.34 -6.49
CA ASN A 26 22.08 -7.83 -7.72
C ASN A 26 21.35 -8.25 -9.01
N THR A 27 20.25 -9.00 -8.91
CA THR A 27 19.62 -9.60 -10.09
C THR A 27 18.85 -8.57 -10.94
N THR A 28 18.23 -7.57 -10.30
CA THR A 28 17.57 -6.40 -10.93
C THR A 28 17.25 -5.33 -9.87
N SER A 29 17.03 -4.07 -10.29
CA SER A 29 16.50 -3.03 -9.39
C SER A 29 15.12 -3.40 -8.81
N ILE A 30 14.87 -3.07 -7.53
CA ILE A 30 13.56 -3.24 -6.90
C ILE A 30 12.49 -2.31 -7.51
N VAL A 31 12.90 -1.22 -8.14
CA VAL A 31 12.03 -0.25 -8.82
C VAL A 31 11.16 -0.95 -9.84
N GLY A 32 9.85 -0.78 -9.75
CA GLY A 32 8.86 -1.40 -10.63
C GLY A 32 7.59 -1.81 -9.87
N THR A 33 6.66 -2.44 -10.58
CA THR A 33 5.40 -2.92 -10.02
C THR A 33 5.45 -4.41 -9.79
N TRP A 34 5.05 -4.85 -8.61
CA TRP A 34 5.11 -6.21 -8.14
C TRP A 34 3.75 -6.65 -7.58
N SER A 35 3.37 -7.92 -7.79
CA SER A 35 2.12 -8.48 -7.25
C SER A 35 2.24 -9.96 -6.93
N SER A 36 1.61 -10.40 -5.84
CA SER A 36 1.61 -11.81 -5.41
C SER A 36 0.46 -12.62 -6.03
N GLY A 37 0.54 -13.95 -5.91
CA GLY A 37 -0.58 -14.84 -6.23
C GLY A 37 -0.95 -14.80 -7.70
N THR A 38 -2.21 -14.49 -8.01
CA THR A 38 -2.72 -14.39 -9.40
C THR A 38 -2.41 -13.05 -10.06
N GLN A 39 -1.56 -12.21 -9.47
CA GLN A 39 -1.12 -10.93 -10.03
C GLN A 39 -2.24 -9.88 -10.21
N ASN A 40 -3.40 -10.08 -9.57
CA ASN A 40 -4.57 -9.22 -9.72
C ASN A 40 -4.57 -8.01 -8.78
N VAL A 41 -3.76 -8.04 -7.71
CA VAL A 41 -3.66 -6.93 -6.76
C VAL A 41 -2.53 -6.01 -7.22
N VAL A 42 -2.88 -4.99 -7.98
CA VAL A 42 -1.92 -4.06 -8.61
C VAL A 42 -2.13 -2.67 -8.03
N PRO A 43 -1.11 -2.03 -7.44
CA PRO A 43 -1.20 -0.64 -7.02
C PRO A 43 -1.55 0.31 -8.18
N GLY A 44 -2.01 1.51 -7.84
CA GLY A 44 -2.30 2.60 -8.76
C GLY A 44 -3.79 2.98 -8.82
N PRO A 45 -4.17 3.83 -9.78
CA PRO A 45 -5.52 4.37 -9.91
C PRO A 45 -6.58 3.31 -10.21
N GLY A 46 -6.18 2.13 -10.69
CA GLY A 46 -7.06 0.99 -10.90
C GLY A 46 -7.46 0.26 -9.61
N PHE A 47 -6.82 0.54 -8.47
CA PHE A 47 -7.06 -0.14 -7.20
C PHE A 47 -7.71 0.76 -6.14
N ALA A 48 -7.24 2.00 -6.02
CA ALA A 48 -7.71 2.92 -4.99
C ALA A 48 -8.04 4.30 -5.57
N ASN A 49 -9.07 4.95 -5.02
CA ASN A 49 -9.42 6.35 -5.28
C ASN A 49 -9.42 7.13 -3.96
N PRO A 50 -8.28 7.72 -3.55
CA PRO A 50 -8.17 8.44 -2.28
C PRO A 50 -9.09 9.65 -2.13
N ALA A 51 -9.48 10.30 -3.25
CA ALA A 51 -10.38 11.45 -3.21
C ALA A 51 -11.80 11.07 -2.73
N GLN A 52 -12.21 9.84 -3.03
CA GLN A 52 -13.52 9.28 -2.65
C GLN A 52 -13.43 8.25 -1.53
N GLU A 53 -12.22 7.93 -1.05
CA GLU A 53 -11.95 6.85 -0.09
C GLU A 53 -12.56 5.51 -0.56
N THR A 54 -12.43 5.19 -1.85
CA THR A 54 -13.02 3.95 -2.42
C THR A 54 -11.98 3.03 -3.02
N PHE A 55 -12.31 1.73 -3.06
CA PHE A 55 -11.49 0.68 -3.64
C PHE A 55 -12.18 0.04 -4.85
N THR A 56 -11.38 -0.32 -5.84
CA THR A 56 -11.77 -1.25 -6.90
C THR A 56 -11.28 -2.65 -6.50
N TYR A 57 -12.23 -3.55 -6.23
CA TYR A 57 -11.91 -4.87 -5.71
C TYR A 57 -11.23 -5.76 -6.76
N PRO A 58 -10.03 -6.28 -6.47
CA PRO A 58 -9.41 -7.28 -7.32
C PRO A 58 -10.22 -8.60 -7.34
N LYS A 59 -10.08 -9.36 -8.43
CA LYS A 59 -10.74 -10.68 -8.57
C LYS A 59 -10.23 -11.74 -7.59
N ALA A 60 -9.04 -11.55 -7.02
CA ALA A 60 -8.42 -12.49 -6.09
C ALA A 60 -7.55 -11.75 -5.06
N SER A 61 -7.37 -12.34 -3.89
CA SER A 61 -6.53 -11.81 -2.83
C SER A 61 -5.07 -11.80 -3.22
N GLY A 62 -4.34 -10.89 -2.59
CA GLY A 62 -2.92 -10.76 -2.76
C GLY A 62 -2.43 -9.46 -2.15
N VAL A 63 -1.17 -9.21 -2.39
CA VAL A 63 -0.52 -7.93 -2.12
C VAL A 63 0.23 -7.51 -3.37
N GLY A 64 0.22 -6.22 -3.63
CA GLY A 64 1.05 -5.59 -4.63
C GLY A 64 1.82 -4.42 -4.03
N TYR A 65 3.01 -4.22 -4.56
CA TYR A 65 3.89 -3.11 -4.22
C TYR A 65 4.35 -2.44 -5.51
N SER A 66 4.46 -1.13 -5.48
CA SER A 66 5.05 -0.35 -6.55
C SER A 66 6.17 0.47 -5.96
N PHE A 67 7.39 0.35 -6.47
CA PHE A 67 8.56 1.08 -5.99
C PHE A 67 9.08 1.99 -7.10
N SER A 68 9.29 3.26 -6.81
CA SER A 68 9.89 4.21 -7.75
C SER A 68 11.37 4.44 -7.43
N ASP A 69 12.09 4.92 -8.42
CA ASP A 69 13.51 5.29 -8.31
C ASP A 69 13.80 6.41 -7.30
N ASN A 70 12.84 7.29 -7.07
CA ASN A 70 12.95 8.39 -6.11
C ASN A 70 12.55 8.02 -4.67
N GLY A 71 12.50 6.73 -4.33
CA GLY A 71 12.28 6.28 -2.95
C GLY A 71 10.82 6.33 -2.49
N TRP A 72 9.85 6.32 -3.41
CA TRP A 72 8.43 6.20 -3.08
C TRP A 72 7.93 4.77 -3.27
N TYR A 73 7.00 4.38 -2.41
CA TYR A 73 6.29 3.12 -2.56
C TYR A 73 4.78 3.32 -2.49
N GLU A 74 4.07 2.41 -3.14
CA GLU A 74 2.62 2.24 -2.96
C GLU A 74 2.30 0.78 -2.64
N LEU A 75 1.45 0.57 -1.64
CA LEU A 75 0.92 -0.72 -1.18
C LEU A 75 -0.53 -0.85 -1.61
N ALA A 76 -0.83 -1.96 -2.29
CA ALA A 76 -2.19 -2.46 -2.48
C ALA A 76 -2.30 -3.83 -1.82
N ARG A 77 -3.26 -4.02 -0.92
CA ARG A 77 -3.45 -5.31 -0.23
C ARG A 77 -4.91 -5.69 -0.22
N PHE A 78 -5.21 -6.91 -0.62
CA PHE A 78 -6.53 -7.51 -0.48
C PHE A 78 -6.40 -8.88 0.18
N ARG A 79 -6.98 -9.03 1.36
CA ARG A 79 -6.91 -10.26 2.15
C ARG A 79 -8.28 -10.63 2.69
N TYR A 80 -8.44 -11.91 2.97
CA TYR A 80 -9.58 -12.43 3.72
C TYR A 80 -9.09 -13.40 4.77
N VAL A 81 -9.74 -13.39 5.93
CA VAL A 81 -9.56 -14.38 6.98
C VAL A 81 -10.84 -15.20 7.05
N GLY A 82 -10.74 -16.48 6.73
CA GLY A 82 -11.84 -17.43 6.85
C GLY A 82 -12.02 -17.92 8.29
N ASN A 83 -13.24 -18.32 8.63
CA ASN A 83 -13.56 -18.99 9.89
C ASN A 83 -14.04 -20.41 9.58
N SER A 84 -13.27 -21.43 9.99
CA SER A 84 -13.59 -22.83 9.69
C SER A 84 -14.83 -23.35 10.39
N SER A 85 -15.18 -22.81 11.55
CA SER A 85 -16.41 -23.16 12.28
C SER A 85 -17.63 -22.46 11.71
N HIS A 86 -17.44 -21.27 11.15
CA HIS A 86 -18.49 -20.45 10.53
C HIS A 86 -18.04 -19.94 9.16
N PRO A 87 -18.15 -20.76 8.10
CA PRO A 87 -17.72 -20.39 6.75
C PRO A 87 -18.42 -19.15 6.17
N GLU A 88 -19.62 -18.84 6.67
CA GLU A 88 -20.37 -17.63 6.36
C GLU A 88 -19.74 -16.35 6.94
N CYS A 89 -18.81 -16.49 7.89
CA CYS A 89 -18.20 -15.40 8.66
C CYS A 89 -16.78 -15.04 8.20
N ILE A 90 -16.63 -14.72 6.91
CA ILE A 90 -15.35 -14.31 6.35
C ILE A 90 -15.12 -12.82 6.60
N VAL A 91 -13.93 -12.47 7.11
CA VAL A 91 -13.52 -11.07 7.26
C VAL A 91 -12.66 -10.67 6.07
N GLY A 92 -13.14 -9.73 5.26
CA GLY A 92 -12.38 -9.13 4.16
C GLY A 92 -11.69 -7.85 4.59
N THR A 93 -10.46 -7.63 4.14
CA THR A 93 -9.74 -6.37 4.35
C THR A 93 -9.05 -5.93 3.07
N VAL A 94 -9.33 -4.70 2.64
CA VAL A 94 -8.64 -4.02 1.55
C VAL A 94 -7.86 -2.86 2.14
N VAL A 95 -6.58 -2.73 1.80
CA VAL A 95 -5.70 -1.67 2.30
C VAL A 95 -5.02 -0.99 1.13
N TRP A 96 -5.00 0.33 1.16
CA TRP A 96 -4.13 1.16 0.35
C TRP A 96 -3.32 2.10 1.24
N ALA A 97 -2.03 2.19 0.97
CA ALA A 97 -1.14 3.15 1.62
C ALA A 97 0.04 3.46 0.69
N HIS A 98 0.60 4.64 0.82
CA HIS A 98 1.81 5.02 0.09
C HIS A 98 2.68 5.94 0.94
N GLY A 99 3.92 6.09 0.52
CA GLY A 99 4.89 6.94 1.19
C GLY A 99 6.30 6.65 0.73
N ASN A 100 7.26 6.71 1.64
CA ASN A 100 8.67 6.51 1.34
C ASN A 100 9.16 5.15 1.77
N TYR A 101 10.07 4.57 0.99
CA TYR A 101 10.75 3.35 1.38
C TYR A 101 12.26 3.58 1.50
N ASP A 102 12.84 2.95 2.49
CA ASP A 102 14.28 2.98 2.75
C ASP A 102 14.83 1.55 2.67
N LEU A 103 15.85 1.38 1.84
CA LEU A 103 16.62 0.15 1.72
C LEU A 103 17.89 0.31 2.56
N LEU A 104 17.95 -0.37 3.70
CA LEU A 104 19.03 -0.22 4.66
C LEU A 104 20.24 -1.11 4.32
N ASP A 105 21.43 -0.71 4.75
CA ASP A 105 22.69 -1.43 4.50
C ASP A 105 22.73 -2.84 5.10
N ASN A 106 21.89 -3.11 6.11
CA ASN A 106 21.71 -4.43 6.69
C ASN A 106 20.82 -5.38 5.85
N GLY A 107 20.36 -4.92 4.67
CA GLY A 107 19.49 -5.68 3.77
C GLY A 107 18.00 -5.62 4.12
N SER A 108 17.61 -4.86 5.15
CA SER A 108 16.20 -4.65 5.50
C SER A 108 15.57 -3.56 4.64
N ILE A 109 14.24 -3.59 4.54
CA ILE A 109 13.44 -2.55 3.88
C ILE A 109 12.38 -2.03 4.85
N ILE A 110 12.30 -0.70 4.96
CA ILE A 110 11.30 0.01 5.77
C ILE A 110 10.36 0.76 4.84
N LEU A 111 9.06 0.61 5.06
CA LEU A 111 7.99 1.27 4.32
C LEU A 111 7.29 2.25 5.26
N THR A 112 7.51 3.54 5.06
CA THR A 112 7.00 4.62 5.91
C THR A 112 5.85 5.36 5.21
N PRO A 113 4.59 5.18 5.63
CA PRO A 113 3.46 5.88 5.04
C PRO A 113 3.44 7.36 5.39
N ILE A 114 2.83 8.19 4.53
CA ILE A 114 2.67 9.64 4.75
C ILE A 114 1.36 10.01 5.47
N GLY A 115 0.64 9.01 6.00
CA GLY A 115 -0.52 9.19 6.86
C GLY A 115 -1.85 9.52 6.17
N ASP A 116 -1.99 9.26 4.88
CA ASP A 116 -3.25 9.39 4.12
C ASP A 116 -3.88 8.05 3.71
N GLY A 117 -3.16 6.94 3.96
CA GLY A 117 -3.62 5.59 3.73
C GLY A 117 -4.94 5.28 4.44
N TYR A 118 -5.65 4.28 3.94
CA TYR A 118 -6.92 3.82 4.49
C TYR A 118 -7.12 2.33 4.22
N GLN A 119 -7.97 1.72 5.03
CA GLN A 119 -8.39 0.35 4.87
C GLN A 119 -9.89 0.23 5.02
N GLN A 120 -10.47 -0.69 4.26
CA GLN A 120 -11.85 -1.11 4.40
C GLN A 120 -11.90 -2.49 5.03
N VAL A 121 -12.68 -2.65 6.09
CA VAL A 121 -12.91 -3.94 6.76
C VAL A 121 -14.37 -4.31 6.60
N GLN A 122 -14.61 -5.53 6.10
CA GLN A 122 -15.94 -6.10 5.89
C GLN A 122 -16.07 -7.40 6.68
N SER A 123 -17.11 -7.53 7.49
CA SER A 123 -17.43 -8.75 8.23
C SER A 123 -18.95 -8.96 8.29
N PRO A 124 -19.48 -10.06 7.73
CA PRO A 124 -20.92 -10.34 7.72
C PRO A 124 -21.45 -10.86 9.06
N CYS A 125 -20.59 -11.39 9.93
CA CYS A 125 -21.03 -12.01 11.19
C CYS A 125 -20.85 -11.13 12.43
N ASN A 126 -20.28 -9.94 12.26
CA ASN A 126 -20.35 -8.95 13.32
C ASN A 126 -21.80 -8.49 13.48
N LYS A 127 -22.17 -8.13 14.72
CA LYS A 127 -23.55 -7.83 15.14
C LYS A 127 -24.28 -6.81 14.24
N ASP A 128 -23.53 -5.99 13.51
CA ASP A 128 -24.03 -4.94 12.62
C ASP A 128 -23.67 -5.13 11.13
N ASN A 129 -23.20 -6.31 10.68
CA ASN A 129 -22.64 -6.50 9.32
C ASN A 129 -21.65 -5.38 8.98
N THR A 130 -20.55 -5.30 9.74
CA THR A 130 -19.68 -4.13 9.74
C THR A 130 -18.95 -4.01 8.41
N ASN A 131 -19.22 -2.93 7.69
CA ASN A 131 -18.47 -2.47 6.53
C ASN A 131 -18.09 -1.01 6.77
N PHE A 132 -16.83 -0.77 7.11
CA PHE A 132 -16.36 0.57 7.42
C PHE A 132 -14.97 0.81 6.87
N ILE A 133 -14.69 2.08 6.62
CA ILE A 133 -13.39 2.58 6.19
C ILE A 133 -12.75 3.32 7.35
N GLN A 134 -11.46 3.08 7.55
CA GLN A 134 -10.67 3.71 8.60
C GLN A 134 -9.28 4.05 8.08
N ASP A 135 -8.63 5.01 8.73
CA ASP A 135 -7.27 5.41 8.39
C ASP A 135 -6.29 4.24 8.60
N TYR A 136 -5.30 4.17 7.72
CA TYR A 136 -4.21 3.20 7.79
C TYR A 136 -2.88 3.93 7.70
N ASN A 137 -2.13 3.90 8.79
CA ASN A 137 -0.82 4.56 8.91
C ASN A 137 0.16 3.64 9.65
N VAL A 138 0.36 2.45 9.11
CA VAL A 138 1.25 1.44 9.69
C VAL A 138 2.54 1.39 8.89
N THR A 139 3.66 1.66 9.56
CA THR A 139 5.00 1.43 9.02
C THR A 139 5.26 -0.08 8.97
N GLU A 140 5.61 -0.60 7.79
CA GLU A 140 5.98 -2.01 7.60
C GLU A 140 7.50 -2.12 7.51
N MET A 141 8.09 -3.11 8.20
CA MET A 141 9.51 -3.43 8.10
C MET A 141 9.68 -4.90 7.74
N TYR A 142 10.55 -5.17 6.77
CA TYR A 142 10.96 -6.52 6.39
C TYR A 142 12.45 -6.68 6.71
N ALA A 143 12.78 -7.73 7.44
CA ALA A 143 14.15 -7.97 7.94
C ALA A 143 15.15 -8.16 6.81
N SER A 144 14.71 -8.77 5.72
CA SER A 144 15.49 -8.90 4.50
C SER A 144 14.57 -8.90 3.27
N TRP A 145 15.14 -8.60 2.12
CA TRP A 145 14.51 -8.81 0.82
C TRP A 145 15.52 -9.47 -0.12
N ARG A 146 15.06 -9.97 -1.26
CA ARG A 146 15.93 -10.42 -2.36
C ARG A 146 15.14 -10.53 -3.63
N ILE A 147 15.83 -10.42 -4.76
CA ILE A 147 15.23 -10.63 -6.07
C ILE A 147 15.94 -11.79 -6.74
N PHE A 148 15.20 -12.76 -7.24
CA PHE A 148 15.74 -13.84 -8.05
C PHE A 148 14.92 -14.03 -9.31
N THR A 149 15.52 -14.63 -10.34
CA THR A 149 14.85 -14.89 -11.61
C THR A 149 14.28 -16.30 -11.62
N ASP A 150 12.97 -16.39 -11.83
CA ASP A 150 12.26 -17.63 -12.08
C ASP A 150 12.21 -17.91 -13.59
N VAL A 151 12.39 -19.17 -13.97
CA VAL A 151 12.43 -19.59 -15.39
C VAL A 151 11.10 -19.41 -16.12
N THR A 152 9.97 -19.40 -15.41
CA THR A 152 8.63 -19.31 -15.99
C THR A 152 8.07 -17.90 -15.89
N PHE A 153 8.30 -17.22 -14.77
CA PHE A 153 7.67 -15.94 -14.48
C PHE A 153 8.64 -14.75 -14.44
N GLY A 154 9.94 -14.97 -14.66
CA GLY A 154 10.94 -13.91 -14.62
C GLY A 154 11.26 -13.44 -13.19
N PRO A 155 11.62 -12.16 -12.98
CA PRO A 155 12.02 -11.66 -11.67
C PRO A 155 10.93 -11.82 -10.61
N LYS A 156 11.31 -12.31 -9.43
CA LYS A 156 10.48 -12.44 -8.24
C LYS A 156 11.13 -11.72 -7.07
N LEU A 157 10.36 -10.87 -6.41
CA LEU A 157 10.74 -10.21 -5.17
C LEU A 157 10.24 -11.05 -4.00
N HIS A 158 11.15 -11.42 -3.10
CA HIS A 158 10.83 -12.02 -1.82
C HIS A 158 11.15 -11.02 -0.71
N LEU A 159 10.17 -10.83 0.18
CA LEU A 159 10.36 -10.10 1.42
C LEU A 159 10.30 -11.10 2.58
N PHE A 160 11.02 -10.83 3.65
CA PHE A 160 11.05 -11.66 4.84
C PHE A 160 10.58 -10.83 6.03
N GLN A 161 9.65 -11.37 6.81
CA GLN A 161 9.16 -10.74 8.02
C GLN A 161 10.28 -10.62 9.07
N PHE A 162 9.99 -9.96 10.18
CA PHE A 162 10.95 -9.76 11.27
C PHE A 162 11.52 -11.09 11.85
N ASP A 163 10.75 -12.18 11.74
CA ASP A 163 11.12 -13.53 12.19
C ASP A 163 11.84 -14.35 11.10
N GLY A 164 12.13 -13.76 9.95
CA GLY A 164 12.72 -14.42 8.80
C GLY A 164 11.74 -15.29 8.00
N SER A 165 10.47 -15.37 8.37
CA SER A 165 9.47 -16.08 7.56
C SER A 165 9.24 -15.36 6.23
N PRO A 166 9.22 -16.08 5.09
CA PRO A 166 8.98 -15.45 3.80
C PRO A 166 7.53 -15.00 3.69
N VAL A 167 7.31 -13.80 3.16
CA VAL A 167 5.98 -13.42 2.66
C VAL A 167 5.71 -14.08 1.31
N ALA A 168 4.45 -14.04 0.87
CA ALA A 168 4.08 -14.54 -0.44
C ALA A 168 4.96 -13.92 -1.55
N PRO A 169 5.49 -14.74 -2.48
CA PRO A 169 6.36 -14.26 -3.54
C PRO A 169 5.64 -13.22 -4.41
N LEU A 170 6.36 -12.17 -4.76
CA LEU A 170 5.86 -11.08 -5.59
C LEU A 170 6.43 -11.21 -7.01
N PHE A 171 5.57 -11.31 -7.99
CA PHE A 171 5.92 -11.36 -9.41
C PHE A 171 6.07 -9.95 -9.98
N ARG A 172 7.09 -9.74 -10.82
CA ARG A 172 7.26 -8.48 -11.55
C ARG A 172 6.20 -8.34 -12.62
N LEU A 173 5.41 -7.25 -12.57
CA LEU A 173 4.39 -6.93 -13.58
C LEU A 173 4.87 -5.90 -14.60
N SER A 174 5.68 -4.94 -14.14
CA SER A 174 6.19 -3.84 -14.96
C SER A 174 7.50 -3.34 -14.38
N ASP A 175 8.41 -2.93 -15.25
CA ASP A 175 9.65 -2.25 -14.85
C ASP A 175 9.45 -0.79 -14.43
N GLN A 176 8.31 -0.22 -14.82
CA GLN A 176 7.90 1.11 -14.39
C GLN A 176 6.96 1.02 -13.18
N PRO A 177 7.10 1.94 -12.21
CA PRO A 177 6.17 2.05 -11.10
C PRO A 177 4.78 2.46 -11.59
N ASN A 178 3.76 1.65 -11.27
CA ASN A 178 2.36 2.03 -11.36
C ASN A 178 1.89 2.46 -9.96
N MET A 179 1.73 3.77 -9.74
CA MET A 179 1.34 4.35 -8.45
C MET A 179 0.57 5.66 -8.68
N LEU A 180 -0.21 6.06 -7.68
CA LEU A 180 -0.86 7.36 -7.60
C LEU A 180 0.18 8.48 -7.39
N PRO A 181 -0.21 9.77 -7.50
CA PRO A 181 0.74 10.87 -7.34
C PRO A 181 1.44 10.86 -5.97
N GLN A 182 2.76 11.01 -6.00
CA GLN A 182 3.69 10.96 -4.86
C GLN A 182 3.61 12.21 -3.97
N GLN A 183 2.47 12.38 -3.34
CA GLN A 183 2.16 13.47 -2.43
C GLN A 183 1.01 13.06 -1.52
N LYS A 184 0.72 13.84 -0.49
CA LYS A 184 -0.45 13.60 0.35
C LYS A 184 -1.74 13.79 -0.46
N LEU A 185 -2.54 12.72 -0.61
CA LEU A 185 -3.77 12.72 -1.42
C LEU A 185 -5.03 12.93 -0.59
N ARG A 186 -4.91 12.85 0.74
CA ARG A 186 -6.04 13.02 1.66
C ARG A 186 -5.67 13.87 2.86
N ASN A 187 -6.57 14.78 3.23
CA ASN A 187 -6.43 15.58 4.44
C ASN A 187 -7.15 14.88 5.60
N ASN A 188 -6.49 13.91 6.21
CA ASN A 188 -6.98 13.25 7.42
C ASN A 188 -6.92 14.25 8.57
N GLN A 189 -7.98 15.01 8.76
CA GLN A 189 -8.05 15.91 9.90
C GLN A 189 -8.32 15.07 11.15
N VAL A 190 -7.30 14.91 11.99
CA VAL A 190 -7.51 14.65 13.41
C VAL A 190 -8.16 15.92 13.97
N GLN A 191 -9.48 15.90 14.13
CA GLN A 191 -10.18 17.01 14.77
C GLN A 191 -9.86 16.93 16.26
N VAL A 192 -8.89 17.71 16.71
CA VAL A 192 -8.72 17.99 18.14
C VAL A 192 -9.86 18.90 18.53
N VAL A 193 -10.95 18.32 19.05
CA VAL A 193 -12.06 19.10 19.57
C VAL A 193 -11.66 19.60 20.94
N THR A 194 -11.15 20.83 21.00
CA THR A 194 -10.95 21.53 22.26
C THR A 194 -12.31 22.03 22.75
N THR A 195 -12.93 21.30 23.67
CA THR A 195 -14.16 21.77 24.31
C THR A 195 -13.79 22.58 25.54
N THR A 196 -14.00 23.89 25.50
CA THR A 196 -13.91 24.75 26.69
C THR A 196 -15.27 24.80 27.38
N SER A 197 -15.42 24.09 28.50
CA SER A 197 -16.55 24.26 29.40
C SER A 197 -16.04 24.70 30.77
N ALA A 198 -16.53 25.86 31.24
CA ALA A 198 -16.27 26.38 32.59
C ALA A 198 -14.78 26.49 32.99
N GLY A 199 -13.93 26.92 32.06
CA GLY A 199 -12.50 27.19 32.34
C GLY A 199 -11.61 25.95 32.42
N PHE A 200 -12.14 24.76 32.15
CA PHE A 200 -11.35 23.54 32.02
C PHE A 200 -11.19 23.19 30.53
N VAL A 201 -9.94 22.98 30.10
CA VAL A 201 -9.62 22.55 28.73
C VAL A 201 -9.48 21.03 28.75
N THR A 202 -10.42 20.32 28.11
CA THR A 202 -10.26 18.90 27.80
C THR A 202 -9.82 18.76 26.36
N THR A 203 -8.73 18.02 26.14
CA THR A 203 -8.24 17.66 24.80
C THR A 203 -8.61 16.21 24.55
N GLU A 204 -9.65 15.97 23.75
CA GLU A 204 -9.98 14.63 23.27
C GLU A 204 -9.54 14.49 21.81
N THR A 205 -8.79 13.44 21.51
CA THR A 205 -8.45 13.07 20.14
C THR A 205 -9.64 12.35 19.53
N ILE A 206 -10.49 13.09 18.80
CA ILE A 206 -11.59 12.51 18.05
C ILE A 206 -11.12 12.26 16.61
N VAL A 207 -10.96 10.99 16.24
CA VAL A 207 -10.83 10.60 14.84
C VAL A 207 -12.20 10.88 14.21
N SER A 208 -12.27 11.90 13.34
CA SER A 208 -13.52 12.22 12.67
C SER A 208 -13.85 11.10 11.68
N LYS A 209 -14.71 10.15 12.09
CA LYS A 209 -15.40 9.32 11.12
C LYS A 209 -16.30 10.25 10.33
N ARG A 210 -15.95 10.52 9.06
CA ARG A 210 -16.87 11.12 8.10
C ARG A 210 -18.19 10.37 8.24
N LYS A 211 -19.29 11.10 8.47
CA LYS A 211 -20.63 10.52 8.63
C LYS A 211 -20.82 9.41 7.59
N GLU A 212 -20.89 8.17 8.04
CA GLU A 212 -21.48 7.11 7.23
C GLU A 212 -22.86 7.62 6.85
N ALA A 213 -23.03 7.99 5.59
CA ALA A 213 -24.33 8.17 5.01
C ALA A 213 -25.02 6.82 5.16
N ARG A 214 -25.85 6.70 6.21
CA ARG A 214 -26.77 5.60 6.41
C ARG A 214 -27.70 5.60 5.20
N HIS A 215 -27.28 4.94 4.13
CA HIS A 215 -28.15 4.59 3.03
C HIS A 215 -29.16 3.61 3.60
N GLU A 216 -30.31 4.16 3.97
CA GLU A 216 -31.52 3.38 4.18
C GLU A 216 -31.84 2.71 2.85
N VAL A 217 -31.36 1.46 2.70
CA VAL A 217 -31.80 0.58 1.62
C VAL A 217 -33.26 0.28 1.90
N GLN A 218 -34.11 1.10 1.29
CA GLN A 218 -35.52 0.89 1.16
C GLN A 218 -35.74 -0.55 0.69
N ARG A 219 -36.36 -1.36 1.55
CA ARG A 219 -36.77 -2.73 1.26
C ARG A 219 -37.55 -2.75 -0.06
N ARG A 220 -36.91 -3.15 -1.14
CA ARG A 220 -37.56 -3.67 -2.34
C ARG A 220 -36.85 -4.96 -2.67
N GLY A 221 -37.54 -6.06 -2.39
CA GLY A 221 -37.04 -7.40 -2.58
C GLY A 221 -36.57 -7.62 -4.00
N TRP A 222 -35.37 -8.17 -4.12
CA TRP A 222 -34.90 -8.79 -5.34
C TRP A 222 -34.57 -10.23 -4.96
N GLY A 223 -35.41 -11.13 -5.46
CA GLY A 223 -35.25 -12.56 -5.30
C GLY A 223 -33.98 -13.06 -6.00
N SER A 224 -33.47 -14.15 -5.44
CA SER A 224 -32.92 -15.30 -6.15
C SER A 224 -32.36 -15.06 -7.55
N LEU A 225 -31.04 -15.18 -7.71
CA LEU A 225 -30.38 -15.83 -8.85
C LEU A 225 -28.86 -15.91 -8.58
N TRP A 226 -28.47 -16.91 -7.79
CA TRP A 226 -27.14 -17.52 -7.90
C TRP A 226 -27.32 -18.79 -8.75
N PRO A 227 -26.60 -18.99 -9.87
CA PRO A 227 -26.49 -20.31 -10.44
C PRO A 227 -25.56 -21.16 -9.57
N VAL A 228 -26.01 -22.37 -9.31
CA VAL A 228 -25.26 -23.44 -8.66
C VAL A 228 -24.33 -24.07 -9.72
N TRP A 229 -23.08 -24.32 -9.27
CA TRP A 229 -21.93 -24.94 -9.95
C TRP A 229 -21.06 -24.00 -10.80
#